data_AF-A0A8I0T6A5-F1
#
_entry.id   AF-A0A8I0T6A5-F1
#
_cell.length_a   1.000
_cell.length_b   1.000
_cell.length_c   1.000
_cell.angle_alpha   90.00
_cell.angle_beta   90.00
_cell.angle_gamma   90.00
#
_symmetry.space_group_name_H-M   'P 1'
#
loop_
_entity.id
_entity.type
_entity.pdbx_description
1 polymer ?
#
loop_
_entity_poly.entity_id
_entity_poly.type
_entity_poly.pdbx_seq_one_letter_code
_entity_poly.pdbx_strand_id
1 'polypeptide(L)'
;MDDKTLPKKLDDNPQYAAALRDFLKAERKKLGGTKALYLALYGVEPAEKEEQRLINLLNRGALSGEFIGLCVDKLGLADRTLGDAFDIKKGR
;
A
#
# COMPACT_ATOMS: atom_id res chain seq x y z
N MET A 1 -4.61 22.64 -37.04
CA MET A 1 -4.13 21.33 -36.59
C MET A 1 -4.23 21.34 -35.08
N ASP A 2 -5.29 20.74 -34.57
CA ASP A 2 -5.58 20.68 -33.13
C ASP A 2 -4.64 19.66 -32.48
N ASP A 3 -3.58 20.18 -31.87
CA ASP A 3 -2.68 19.41 -31.01
C ASP A 3 -3.43 19.09 -29.71
N LYS A 4 -4.26 18.04 -29.75
CA LYS A 4 -4.84 17.42 -28.56
C LYS A 4 -3.70 16.82 -27.76
N THR A 5 -3.09 17.64 -26.93
CA THR A 5 -2.09 17.22 -25.95
C THR A 5 -2.76 16.19 -25.06
N LEU A 6 -2.48 14.91 -25.32
CA LEU A 6 -2.85 13.82 -24.42
C LEU A 6 -2.37 14.22 -23.03
N PRO A 7 -3.21 14.11 -21.98
CA PRO A 7 -2.77 14.37 -20.63
C PRO A 7 -1.51 13.55 -20.38
N LYS A 8 -0.39 14.24 -20.10
CA LYS A 8 0.88 13.60 -19.72
C LYS A 8 0.55 12.58 -18.63
N LYS A 9 1.14 11.38 -18.73
CA LYS A 9 1.08 10.38 -17.67
C LYS A 9 1.32 11.12 -16.35
N LEU A 10 0.33 11.04 -15.45
CA LEU A 10 0.45 11.54 -14.08
C LEU A 10 1.83 11.13 -13.58
N ASP A 11 2.61 12.11 -13.12
CA ASP A 11 3.97 11.90 -12.64
C ASP A 11 4.04 10.63 -11.80
N ASP A 12 5.11 9.84 -11.96
CA ASP A 12 5.40 8.79 -10.99
C ASP A 12 5.36 9.48 -9.61
N ASN A 13 4.42 9.06 -8.76
CA ASN A 13 4.20 9.66 -7.46
C ASN A 13 4.80 8.72 -6.39
N PRO A 14 6.14 8.63 -6.28
CA PRO A 14 6.83 7.69 -5.39
C PRO A 14 6.46 7.89 -3.93
N GLN A 15 6.03 9.10 -3.55
CA GLN A 15 5.61 9.45 -2.20
C GLN A 15 4.42 8.60 -1.72
N TYR A 16 3.46 8.27 -2.59
CA TYR A 16 2.30 7.46 -2.20
C TYR A 16 2.69 5.99 -1.98
N ALA A 17 3.58 5.46 -2.84
CA ALA A 17 4.12 4.12 -2.67
C ALA A 17 5.00 4.01 -1.41
N ALA A 18 5.76 5.06 -1.08
CA ALA A 18 6.54 5.13 0.16
C ALA A 18 5.63 5.15 1.39
N ALA A 19 4.63 6.04 1.41
CA ALA A 19 3.66 6.13 2.50
C ALA A 19 2.92 4.80 2.73
N LEU A 20 2.47 4.13 1.66
CA LEU A 20 1.83 2.82 1.77
C LEU A 20 2.79 1.75 2.31
N ARG A 21 4.06 1.74 1.89
CA ARG A 21 5.06 0.80 2.45
C ARG A 21 5.26 1.02 3.94
N ASP A 22 5.38 2.26 4.38
CA ASP A 22 5.58 2.56 5.80
C ASP A 22 4.36 2.20 6.63
N PHE A 23 3.17 2.46 6.11
CA PHE A 23 1.92 1.97 6.67
C PHE A 23 1.92 0.44 6.83
N LEU A 24 2.22 -0.31 5.76
CA LEU A 24 2.25 -1.77 5.79
C LEU A 24 3.31 -2.33 6.74
N LYS A 25 4.47 -1.67 6.88
CA LYS A 25 5.48 -2.03 7.88
C LYS A 25 4.99 -1.82 9.30
N ALA A 26 4.29 -0.73 9.56
CA ALA A 26 3.67 -0.47 10.86
C ALA A 26 2.59 -1.51 11.16
N GLU A 27 1.73 -1.81 10.18
CA GLU A 27 0.67 -2.80 10.31
C GLU A 27 1.23 -4.21 10.53
N ARG A 28 2.29 -4.59 9.79
CA ARG A 28 3.05 -5.83 10.02
C ARG A 28 3.50 -5.96 11.47
N LYS A 29 4.01 -4.87 12.06
CA LYS A 29 4.47 -4.87 13.46
C LYS A 29 3.30 -5.03 14.42
N LYS A 30 2.16 -4.38 14.17
CA LYS A 30 0.94 -4.51 15.00
C LYS A 30 0.34 -5.91 14.96
N LEU A 31 0.30 -6.53 13.78
CA LEU A 31 -0.27 -7.86 13.56
C LEU A 31 0.62 -9.00 14.08
N GLY A 32 1.87 -8.72 14.47
CA GLY A 32 2.78 -9.74 15.01
C GLY A 32 3.74 -10.37 13.99
N GLY A 33 3.89 -9.78 12.81
CA GLY A 33 4.91 -10.17 11.83
C GLY A 33 4.39 -10.37 10.42
N THR A 34 5.27 -10.85 9.53
CA THR A 34 4.96 -11.03 8.11
C THR A 34 3.89 -12.09 7.88
N LYS A 35 3.94 -13.22 8.60
CA LYS A 35 2.93 -14.29 8.47
C LYS A 35 1.52 -13.79 8.77
N ALA A 36 1.36 -13.03 9.86
CA ALA A 36 0.08 -12.47 10.26
C ALA A 36 -0.45 -11.43 9.25
N LEU A 37 0.45 -10.56 8.73
CA LEU A 37 0.08 -9.64 7.66
C LEU A 37 -0.33 -10.39 6.38
N TYR A 38 0.40 -11.44 6.01
CA TYR A 38 0.06 -12.25 4.84
C TYR A 38 -1.31 -12.92 5.01
N LEU A 39 -1.57 -13.52 6.17
CA LEU A 39 -2.87 -14.10 6.50
C LEU A 39 -4.00 -13.06 6.44
N ALA A 40 -3.76 -11.84 6.94
CA ALA A 40 -4.75 -10.76 6.87
C ALA A 40 -5.06 -10.32 5.42
N LEU A 41 -4.04 -10.31 4.55
CA LEU A 41 -4.20 -9.92 3.14
C LEU A 41 -4.79 -11.03 2.27
N TYR A 42 -4.38 -12.28 2.46
CA TYR A 42 -4.67 -13.38 1.54
C TYR A 42 -5.63 -14.43 2.12
N GLY A 43 -5.93 -14.38 3.42
CA GLY A 43 -6.80 -15.34 4.09
C GLY A 43 -6.21 -16.74 4.28
N VAL A 44 -4.93 -16.92 3.94
CA VAL A 44 -4.21 -18.20 4.05
C VAL A 44 -2.83 -17.98 4.67
N GLU A 45 -2.29 -19.01 5.34
CA GLU A 45 -0.93 -18.95 5.86
C GLU A 45 0.08 -19.02 4.70
N PRO A 46 1.13 -18.19 4.71
CA PRO A 46 2.15 -18.22 3.67
C PRO A 46 3.07 -19.44 3.81
N ALA A 47 3.48 -20.00 2.68
CA ALA A 47 4.73 -20.76 2.62
C ALA A 47 5.94 -19.83 2.82
N GLU A 48 7.09 -20.39 3.23
CA GLU A 48 8.32 -19.60 3.47
C GLU A 48 8.72 -18.71 2.28
N LYS A 49 8.57 -19.23 1.05
CA LYS A 49 8.84 -18.48 -0.18
C LYS A 49 7.93 -17.27 -0.36
N GLU A 50 6.68 -17.35 0.11
CA GLU A 50 5.68 -16.29 -0.01
C GLU A 50 5.88 -15.23 1.06
N GLU A 51 6.23 -15.65 2.28
CA GLU A 51 6.65 -14.77 3.35
C GLU A 51 7.88 -13.94 2.91
N GLN A 52 8.90 -14.60 2.35
CA GLN A 52 10.10 -13.90 1.88
C GLN A 52 9.80 -12.95 0.71
N ARG A 53 8.87 -13.31 -0.19
CA ARG A 53 8.41 -12.42 -1.26
C ARG A 53 7.74 -11.17 -0.70
N LEU A 54 6.86 -11.32 0.30
CA LEU A 54 6.21 -10.17 0.93
C LEU A 54 7.24 -9.28 1.65
N ILE A 55 8.22 -9.86 2.35
CA ILE A 55 9.32 -9.09 2.97
C ILE A 55 10.07 -8.29 1.91
N ASN A 56 10.44 -8.91 0.80
CA ASN A 56 11.16 -8.25 -0.28
C ASN A 56 10.30 -7.15 -0.95
N LEU A 57 9.01 -7.39 -1.12
CA LEU A 57 8.06 -6.42 -1.67
C LEU A 57 8.01 -5.16 -0.79
N LEU A 58 7.86 -5.33 0.52
CA LEU A 58 7.78 -4.22 1.49
C LEU A 58 9.11 -3.47 1.67
N ASN A 59 10.25 -4.13 1.45
CA ASN A 59 11.56 -3.52 1.59
C ASN A 59 12.03 -2.80 0.33
N ARG A 60 11.83 -3.39 -0.86
CA ARG A 60 12.43 -2.91 -2.12
C ARG A 60 11.60 -3.13 -3.38
N GLY A 61 10.48 -3.85 -3.31
CA GLY A 61 9.69 -4.19 -4.50
C GLY A 61 8.78 -3.06 -4.94
N ALA A 62 8.47 -3.01 -6.24
CA ALA A 62 7.42 -2.14 -6.77
C ALA A 62 6.04 -2.66 -6.36
N LEU A 63 5.20 -1.78 -5.82
CA LEU A 63 3.84 -2.14 -5.44
C LEU A 63 2.96 -2.07 -6.69
N SER A 64 2.46 -3.22 -7.15
CA SER A 64 1.53 -3.26 -8.27
C SER A 64 0.17 -2.67 -7.86
N GLY A 65 -0.58 -2.15 -8.83
CA GLY A 65 -1.94 -1.65 -8.58
C GLY A 65 -2.86 -2.72 -7.97
N GLU A 66 -2.72 -3.97 -8.38
CA GLU A 66 -3.46 -5.10 -7.80
C GLU A 66 -3.14 -5.31 -6.31
N PHE A 67 -1.86 -5.24 -5.94
CA PHE A 67 -1.45 -5.37 -4.54
C PHE A 67 -1.94 -4.19 -3.70
N ILE A 68 -1.92 -2.98 -4.25
CA ILE A 68 -2.47 -1.80 -3.59
C ILE A 68 -3.97 -1.97 -3.36
N GLY A 69 -4.72 -2.41 -4.39
CA GLY A 69 -6.15 -2.70 -4.29
C GLY A 69 -6.46 -3.74 -3.21
N LEU A 70 -5.66 -4.81 -3.15
CA LEU A 70 -5.77 -5.83 -2.09
C LEU A 70 -5.57 -5.22 -0.70
N CYS A 71 -4.55 -4.37 -0.51
CA CYS A 71 -4.32 -3.71 0.77
C CYS A 71 -5.49 -2.82 1.17
N VAL A 72 -6.07 -2.09 0.22
CA VAL A 72 -7.22 -1.21 0.46
C VAL A 72 -8.44 -1.99 0.93
N ASP A 73 -8.75 -3.08 0.23
CA ASP A 73 -9.88 -3.96 0.55
C ASP A 73 -9.69 -4.66 1.90
N LYS A 74 -8.56 -5.31 2.10
CA LYS A 74 -8.35 -6.23 3.23
C LYS A 74 -7.97 -5.55 4.53
N LEU A 75 -7.34 -4.38 4.47
CA LEU A 75 -6.97 -3.61 5.65
C LEU A 75 -7.96 -2.48 5.96
N GLY A 76 -9.11 -2.43 5.26
CA GLY A 76 -10.14 -1.42 5.47
C GLY A 76 -9.64 0.01 5.24
N LEU A 77 -8.74 0.21 4.27
CA LEU A 77 -8.19 1.54 3.98
C LEU A 77 -9.17 2.41 3.19
N ALA A 78 -10.21 1.82 2.62
CA ALA A 78 -11.28 2.55 1.93
C ALA A 78 -12.06 3.48 2.88
N ASP A 79 -12.19 3.11 4.15
CA ASP A 79 -12.90 3.90 5.18
C ASP A 79 -12.00 4.89 5.94
N ARG A 80 -10.68 4.85 5.70
CA ARG A 80 -9.76 5.84 6.26
C ARG A 80 -9.70 7.04 5.34
N THR A 81 -10.36 8.12 5.75
CA THR A 81 -10.36 9.36 4.96
C THR A 81 -8.94 9.84 4.70
N LEU A 82 -8.66 10.38 3.51
CA LEU A 82 -7.36 10.99 3.17
C LEU A 82 -6.91 12.01 4.24
N GLY A 83 -7.84 12.63 4.97
CA GLY A 83 -7.56 13.53 6.09
C GLY A 83 -6.81 12.87 7.26
N ASP A 84 -7.12 11.61 7.60
CA ASP A 84 -6.44 10.86 8.66
C ASP A 84 -5.05 10.38 8.21
N ALA A 85 -4.87 10.15 6.91
CA ALA A 85 -3.61 9.68 6.33
C ALA A 85 -2.58 10.81 6.15
N PHE A 86 -3.01 12.06 5.98
CA PHE A 86 -2.13 13.20 5.71
C PHE A 86 -1.98 14.19 6.88
N ASP A 87 -2.54 13.90 8.06
CA ASP A 87 -2.55 14.80 9.24
C ASP A 87 -2.88 16.26 8.87
N ILE A 88 -3.81 16.43 7.93
CA ILE A 88 -4.32 17.77 7.57
C ILE A 88 -5.24 18.17 8.72
N LYS A 89 -4.63 18.70 9.79
CA LYS A 89 -5.35 19.39 10.85
C LYS A 89 -6.26 20.41 10.16
N LYS A 90 -7.57 20.17 10.22
CA LYS A 90 -8.56 21.21 9.96
C LYS A 90 -8.21 22.37 10.89
N GLY A 91 -7.59 23.40 10.31
CA GLY A 91 -7.44 24.68 10.97
C GLY A 91 -8.82 25.13 11.44
N ARG A 92 -8.90 25.48 12.71
CA ARG A 92 -10.04 26.18 13.31
C ARG A 92 -10.28 27.49 12.60
#